data_AF-W8X2M9-F1
#
_entry.id   AF-W8X2M9-F1
#
_cell.length_a   1.000
_cell.length_b   1.000
_cell.length_c   1.000
_cell.angle_alpha   90.00
_cell.angle_beta   90.00
_cell.angle_gamma   90.00
#
_symmetry.space_group_name_H-M   'P 1'
#
loop_
_entity.id
_entity.type
_entity.pdbx_description
1 polymer ?
#
loop_
_entity_poly.entity_id
_entity_poly.type
_entity_poly.pdbx_seq_one_letter_code
_entity_poly.pdbx_strand_id
1 'polypeptide(L)'
;MFDGRQVVQVIHVGAHGLVLISCRLADHGIDARQAERMARANFMQAGRGTVLCAAPDGRPCMQLALRLAECTPAMLCSALESLLDQADAWSHAQVRANDAPGRHDPSIFLQSV
;
A
#
# COMPACT_ATOMS: atom_id res chain seq x y z
N MET A 1 -16.51 4.64 0.14
CA MET A 1 -16.17 4.26 1.52
C MET A 1 -16.69 2.85 1.73
N PHE A 2 -15.83 1.93 2.16
CA PHE A 2 -16.12 0.52 2.37
C PHE A 2 -16.04 0.19 3.87
N ASP A 3 -16.93 -0.70 4.33
CA ASP A 3 -17.00 -1.21 5.71
C ASP A 3 -16.95 -0.15 6.82
N GLY A 4 -17.43 1.06 6.53
CA GLY A 4 -17.43 2.16 7.50
C GLY A 4 -16.05 2.73 7.86
N ARG A 5 -14.96 2.26 7.22
CA ARG A 5 -13.58 2.62 7.59
C ARG A 5 -12.68 2.90 6.39
N GLN A 6 -12.77 2.11 5.33
CA GLN A 6 -11.83 2.19 4.22
C GLN A 6 -12.26 3.26 3.23
N VAL A 7 -11.40 4.26 3.05
CA VAL A 7 -11.61 5.35 2.09
C VAL A 7 -10.78 5.04 0.85
N VAL A 8 -11.47 4.80 -0.25
CA VAL A 8 -10.88 4.61 -1.57
C VAL A 8 -11.14 5.81 -2.44
N GLN A 9 -10.11 6.24 -3.16
CA GLN A 9 -10.18 7.26 -4.19
C GLN A 9 -9.87 6.64 -5.55
N VAL A 10 -10.67 6.98 -6.56
CA VAL A 10 -10.42 6.59 -7.95
C VAL A 10 -10.17 7.87 -8.74
N ILE A 11 -9.02 7.98 -9.39
CA ILE A 11 -8.59 9.17 -10.11
C ILE A 11 -8.24 8.80 -11.55
N HIS A 12 -8.90 9.44 -12.50
CA HIS A 12 -8.49 9.36 -13.90
C HIS A 12 -7.32 10.33 -14.15
N VAL A 13 -6.20 9.81 -14.62
CA VAL A 13 -5.00 10.57 -14.99
C VAL A 13 -4.84 10.54 -16.51
N GLY A 14 -5.59 11.41 -17.18
CA GLY A 14 -5.72 11.42 -18.64
C GLY A 14 -4.39 11.58 -19.38
N ALA A 15 -3.48 12.41 -18.86
CA ALA A 15 -2.15 12.64 -19.47
C ALA A 15 -1.30 11.36 -19.60
N HIS A 16 -1.57 10.35 -18.77
CA HIS A 16 -0.86 9.07 -18.77
C HIS A 16 -1.73 7.89 -19.21
N GLY A 17 -3.02 8.13 -19.52
CA GLY A 17 -3.97 7.06 -19.83
C GLY A 17 -4.12 6.07 -18.69
N LEU A 18 -4.15 6.54 -17.43
CA LEU A 18 -4.23 5.70 -16.24
C LEU A 18 -5.50 5.98 -15.42
N VAL A 19 -5.95 4.95 -14.71
CA VAL A 19 -6.85 5.06 -13.57
C VAL A 19 -6.05 4.68 -12.33
N LEU A 20 -5.87 5.62 -11.41
CA LEU A 20 -5.26 5.38 -10.11
C LEU A 20 -6.35 5.04 -9.10
N ILE A 21 -6.11 3.99 -8.32
CA ILE A 21 -6.97 3.55 -7.23
C ILE A 21 -6.13 3.60 -5.96
N SER A 22 -6.54 4.41 -4.99
CA SER A 22 -5.78 4.62 -3.76
C SER A 22 -6.65 4.33 -2.54
N CYS A 23 -6.16 3.50 -1.62
CA CYS A 23 -6.80 3.21 -0.34
C CYS A 23 -5.99 3.86 0.78
N ARG A 24 -6.64 4.70 1.60
CA ARG A 24 -6.02 5.25 2.80
C ARG A 24 -5.80 4.13 3.83
N LEU A 25 -4.62 4.10 4.45
CA LEU A 25 -4.25 3.07 5.43
C LEU A 25 -4.41 3.54 6.87
N ALA A 26 -4.24 4.83 7.13
CA ALA A 26 -4.39 5.42 8.45
C ALA A 26 -4.64 6.94 8.38
N ASP A 27 -5.08 7.52 9.50
CA ASP A 27 -5.37 8.96 9.62
C ASP A 27 -4.21 9.79 10.21
N HIS A 28 -3.15 9.14 10.67
CA HIS A 28 -1.90 9.78 11.07
C HIS A 28 -0.89 9.89 9.92
N GLY A 29 0.08 10.78 10.06
CA GLY A 29 1.22 10.89 9.13
C GLY A 29 2.17 9.69 9.21
N ILE A 30 3.17 9.70 8.33
CA ILE A 30 4.18 8.64 8.24
C ILE A 30 5.39 9.00 9.10
N ASP A 31 5.75 8.15 10.06
CA ASP A 31 7.03 8.26 10.78
C ASP A 31 8.19 7.55 10.05
N ALA A 32 9.42 7.75 10.53
CA ALA A 32 10.61 7.17 9.88
C ALA A 32 10.59 5.62 9.84
N ARG A 33 10.09 4.96 10.89
CA ARG A 33 10.02 3.48 10.93
C ARG A 33 8.97 2.96 9.95
N GLN A 34 7.84 3.65 9.85
CA GLN A 34 6.79 3.31 8.91
C GLN A 34 7.26 3.55 7.47
N ALA A 35 7.96 4.66 7.19
CA ALA A 35 8.55 4.93 5.89
C ALA A 35 9.53 3.82 5.48
N GLU A 36 10.40 3.39 6.39
CA GLU A 36 11.33 2.27 6.14
C GLU A 36 10.58 0.96 5.85
N ARG A 37 9.55 0.63 6.65
CA ARG A 37 8.71 -0.56 6.40
C ARG A 37 8.02 -0.51 5.04
N MET A 38 7.48 0.64 4.65
CA MET A 38 6.83 0.85 3.36
C MET A 38 7.84 0.70 2.21
N ALA A 39 9.01 1.32 2.32
CA ALA A 39 10.08 1.21 1.32
C ALA A 39 10.55 -0.23 1.17
N ARG A 40 10.76 -0.95 2.28
CA ARG A 40 11.13 -2.37 2.25
C ARG A 40 10.05 -3.24 1.63
N ALA A 41 8.78 -3.02 1.95
CA ALA A 41 7.67 -3.76 1.36
C ALA A 41 7.59 -3.52 -0.17
N ASN A 42 7.70 -2.26 -0.60
CA ASN A 42 7.76 -1.91 -2.03
C ASN A 42 8.96 -2.59 -2.73
N PHE A 43 10.12 -2.64 -2.07
CA PHE A 43 11.30 -3.32 -2.61
C PHE A 43 11.06 -4.82 -2.79
N MET A 44 10.46 -5.49 -1.80
CA MET A 44 10.17 -6.92 -1.87
C MET A 44 9.13 -7.27 -2.95
N GLN A 45 8.28 -6.32 -3.35
CA GLN A 45 7.33 -6.48 -4.45
C GLN A 45 7.93 -6.16 -5.84
N ALA A 46 9.16 -5.63 -5.90
CA ALA A 46 9.95 -5.40 -7.12
C ALA A 46 9.16 -4.86 -8.34
N GLY A 47 8.24 -3.91 -8.09
CA GLY A 47 7.61 -3.09 -9.12
C GLY A 47 6.38 -3.67 -9.83
N ARG A 48 5.77 -4.74 -9.33
CA ARG A 48 4.46 -5.21 -9.84
C ARG A 48 3.39 -5.16 -8.75
N GLY A 49 2.24 -4.56 -9.08
CA GLY A 49 1.05 -4.54 -8.22
C GLY A 49 0.84 -3.20 -7.51
N THR A 50 0.38 -3.28 -6.27
CA THR A 50 0.12 -2.13 -5.40
C THR A 50 1.43 -1.56 -4.87
N VAL A 51 1.44 -0.26 -4.55
CA VAL A 51 2.58 0.41 -3.93
C VAL A 51 2.13 1.15 -2.68
N LEU A 52 2.96 1.11 -1.64
CA LEU A 52 2.79 1.92 -0.44
C LEU A 52 3.43 3.28 -0.67
N CYS A 53 2.65 4.35 -0.50
CA CYS A 53 3.13 5.71 -0.72
C CYS A 53 2.52 6.70 0.27
N ALA A 54 3.07 7.91 0.28
CA ALA A 54 2.46 9.04 0.97
C ALA A 54 1.44 9.69 0.02
N ALA A 55 0.20 9.84 0.50
CA ALA A 55 -0.78 10.69 -0.17
C ALA A 55 -0.37 12.18 -0.06
N PRO A 56 -0.98 13.09 -0.86
CA PRO A 56 -0.66 14.52 -0.81
C PRO A 56 -0.89 15.16 0.57
N ASP A 57 -1.75 14.57 1.41
CA ASP A 57 -1.99 14.97 2.79
C ASP A 57 -0.95 14.42 3.79
N GLY A 58 0.08 13.71 3.29
CA GLY A 58 1.15 13.10 4.08
C GLY A 58 0.78 11.79 4.76
N ARG A 59 -0.45 11.29 4.57
CA ARG A 59 -0.93 10.03 5.19
C ARG A 59 -0.50 8.83 4.37
N PRO A 60 -0.28 7.67 5.00
CA PRO A 60 0.04 6.44 4.27
C PRO A 60 -1.17 5.97 3.46
N CYS A 61 -0.93 5.65 2.19
CA CYS A 61 -1.90 5.01 1.33
C CYS A 61 -1.28 3.85 0.55
N MET A 62 -2.13 2.93 0.11
CA MET A 62 -1.79 1.91 -0.87
C MET A 62 -2.40 2.31 -2.21
N GLN A 63 -1.64 2.26 -3.29
CA GLN A 63 -2.07 2.71 -4.61
C GLN A 63 -1.83 1.65 -5.66
N LEU A 64 -2.76 1.53 -6.61
CA LEU A 64 -2.68 0.72 -7.81
C LEU A 64 -2.94 1.58 -9.03
N ALA A 65 -2.23 1.32 -10.13
CA ALA A 65 -2.49 1.96 -11.42
C ALA A 65 -3.01 0.93 -12.42
N LEU A 66 -4.14 1.23 -13.05
CA LEU A 66 -4.68 0.48 -14.18
C LEU A 66 -4.50 1.30 -15.46
N ARG A 67 -4.17 0.64 -16.57
CA ARG A 67 -4.22 1.27 -17.89
C ARG A 67 -5.67 1.52 -18.27
N LEU A 68 -6.01 2.75 -18.63
CA LEU A 68 -7.38 3.14 -18.98
C LEU A 68 -7.93 2.30 -20.13
N ALA A 69 -7.10 1.99 -21.13
CA ALA A 69 -7.47 1.17 -22.28
C ALA A 69 -7.93 -0.26 -21.90
N GLU A 70 -7.53 -0.74 -20.73
CA GLU A 70 -7.85 -2.08 -20.23
C GLU A 70 -8.83 -2.05 -19.05
N CYS A 71 -9.17 -0.85 -18.55
CA CYS A 71 -9.95 -0.66 -17.34
C CYS A 71 -11.45 -0.93 -17.56
N THR A 72 -11.80 -2.19 -17.76
CA THR A 72 -13.20 -2.64 -17.75
C THR A 72 -13.81 -2.54 -16.35
N PRO A 73 -15.14 -2.49 -16.21
CA PRO A 73 -15.79 -2.52 -14.90
C PRO A 73 -15.38 -3.74 -14.07
N ALA A 74 -15.28 -4.92 -14.69
CA ALA A 74 -14.86 -6.15 -14.00
C ALA A 74 -13.43 -6.07 -13.47
N MET A 75 -12.49 -5.53 -14.27
CA MET A 75 -11.13 -5.30 -13.82
C MET A 75 -11.05 -4.27 -12.70
N LEU A 76 -11.84 -3.20 -12.79
CA LEU A 76 -11.88 -2.18 -11.73
C LEU A 76 -12.40 -2.78 -10.41
N CYS A 77 -13.48 -3.55 -10.44
CA CYS A 77 -14.01 -4.21 -9.24
C CYS A 77 -13.00 -5.18 -8.63
N SER A 78 -12.39 -6.05 -9.44
CA SER A 78 -11.38 -6.99 -8.96
C SER A 78 -10.15 -6.29 -8.39
N ALA A 79 -9.72 -5.19 -9.02
CA ALA A 79 -8.63 -4.36 -8.52
C ALA A 79 -8.97 -3.67 -7.19
N LEU A 80 -10.21 -3.20 -7.02
CA LEU A 80 -10.70 -2.63 -5.77
C LEU A 80 -10.71 -3.66 -4.65
N GLU A 81 -11.30 -4.84 -4.87
CA GLU A 81 -11.34 -5.93 -3.89
C GLU A 81 -9.92 -6.32 -3.45
N SER A 82 -9.03 -6.56 -4.41
CA SER A 82 -7.64 -6.93 -4.12
C SER A 82 -6.89 -5.83 -3.37
N LEU A 83 -7.14 -4.55 -3.67
CA LEU A 83 -6.54 -3.42 -2.96
C LEU A 83 -7.03 -3.35 -1.51
N LEU A 84 -8.32 -3.58 -1.28
CA LEU A 84 -8.92 -3.56 0.07
C LEU A 84 -8.38 -4.71 0.93
N ASP A 85 -8.33 -5.93 0.37
CA ASP A 85 -7.76 -7.10 1.06
C ASP A 85 -6.31 -6.87 1.49
N GLN A 86 -5.50 -6.28 0.60
CA GLN A 86 -4.11 -5.96 0.89
C GLN A 86 -3.98 -4.83 1.93
N ALA A 87 -4.85 -3.82 1.89
CA ALA A 87 -4.88 -2.74 2.87
C ALA A 87 -5.22 -3.24 4.28
N ASP A 88 -6.16 -4.19 4.40
CA ASP A 88 -6.48 -4.82 5.68
C ASP A 88 -5.37 -5.75 6.17
N ALA A 89 -4.80 -6.58 5.30
CA ALA A 89 -3.67 -7.42 5.65
C ALA A 89 -2.49 -6.58 6.18
N TRP A 90 -2.19 -5.45 5.53
CA TRP A 90 -1.18 -4.50 5.99
C TRP A 90 -1.52 -3.92 7.36
N SER A 91 -2.77 -3.50 7.57
CA SER A 91 -3.23 -2.94 8.85
C SER A 91 -3.07 -3.94 9.99
N HIS A 92 -3.43 -5.21 9.78
CA HIS A 92 -3.26 -6.28 10.77
C HIS A 92 -1.78 -6.59 11.04
N ALA A 93 -0.93 -6.56 10.02
CA ALA A 93 0.51 -6.76 10.18
C ALA A 93 1.16 -5.64 11.01
N GLN A 94 0.72 -4.40 10.85
CA GLN A 94 1.20 -3.25 11.63
C GLN A 94 0.85 -3.38 13.12
N VAL A 95 -0.38 -3.79 13.44
CA VAL A 95 -0.81 -4.02 14.83
C VAL A 95 0.08 -5.08 15.48
N ARG A 96 0.27 -6.23 14.82
CA ARG A 96 1.13 -7.31 15.32
C ARG A 96 2.59 -6.88 15.48
N ALA A 97 3.10 -6.03 14.59
CA ALA A 97 4.47 -5.54 14.66
C ALA A 97 4.70 -4.55 15.82
N ASN A 98 3.68 -3.76 16.17
CA ASN A 98 3.72 -2.86 17.32
C ASN A 98 3.60 -3.61 18.66
N ASP A 99 2.89 -4.73 18.69
CA ASP A 99 2.72 -5.56 19.89
C ASP A 99 3.93 -6.47 20.19
N ALA A 100 4.84 -6.66 19.23
CA ALA A 100 5.99 -7.55 19.39
C ALA A 100 7.17 -6.85 20.11
N PRO A 101 7.56 -7.28 21.32
CA PRO A 101 8.77 -6.76 21.96
C PRO A 101 10.02 -7.33 21.28
N GLY A 102 10.94 -6.45 20.86
CA GLY A 102 12.34 -6.79 20.59
C GLY A 102 12.61 -7.70 19.38
N ARG A 103 12.04 -7.41 18.20
CA ARG A 103 12.35 -8.20 17.01
C ARG A 103 13.82 -8.00 16.60
N HIS A 104 14.61 -9.08 16.76
CA HIS A 104 16.00 -9.23 16.35
C HIS A 104 16.23 -8.72 14.93
N ASP A 105 17.30 -7.96 14.79
CA ASP A 105 17.80 -7.44 13.51
C ASP A 105 18.42 -8.60 12.70
N PRO A 106 17.84 -9.01 11.55
CA PRO A 106 18.36 -10.11 10.75
C PRO A 106 19.65 -9.72 10.00
N SER A 107 20.13 -8.48 10.12
CA SER A 107 21.41 -8.04 9.54
C SER A 107 22.65 -8.80 10.07
N ILE A 108 22.50 -9.64 11.10
CA ILE A 108 23.55 -10.56 11.56
C ILE A 108 23.84 -11.68 10.53
N PHE A 109 22.91 -12.02 9.63
CA PHE A 109 23.08 -13.15 8.71
C PHE A 109 23.79 -12.81 7.38
N LEU A 110 24.19 -11.54 7.16
CA LEU A 110 24.88 -11.11 5.94
C LEU A 110 26.36 -10.72 6.17
N GLN A 111 26.94 -11.04 7.33
CA GLN A 111 28.38 -10.90 7.53
C GLN A 111 29.13 -12.13 6.99
N SER A 112 29.54 -11.99 5.73
CA SER A 112 30.82 -12.46 5.16
C SER A 112 31.18 -13.96 5.18
N VAL A 113 31.26 -14.53 3.96
CA VAL A 113 32.47 -15.22 3.46
C VAL A 113 32.75 -14.77 2.03
#